data_AF-A0A4Y2VKU0-F1
#
_entry.id   AF-A0A4Y2VKU0-F1
#
_cell.length_a   1.000
_cell.length_b   1.000
_cell.length_c   1.000
_cell.angle_alpha   90.00
_cell.angle_beta   90.00
_cell.angle_gamma   90.00
#
_symmetry.space_group_name_H-M   'P 1'
#
loop_
_entity.id
_entity.type
_entity.pdbx_description
1 polymer ?
#
loop_
_entity_poly.entity_id
_entity_poly.type
_entity_poly.pdbx_seq_one_letter_code
_entity_poly.pdbx_strand_id
1 'polypeptide(L)'
;SIKDATPAVAVSLLLFIIPSKPSFTEHSPPLLNWRTAQRKIPWGVLLLLGSGFVVADAAKKSHLSLWLSGQLSYLNFLSPAVICIILTFMASILTEVISNMSMATIMLPVVSEMAEAVKVHPFFLMLPVTIGCSFAMILPVGNPSNAIVFDASNMSTFDMMKPGVILKILCCIVELFMIQTLGVALFNLQTFPDWANKTRVLTDTIPSINWTLLTNVSSLANTTLTSLQNG
;
A
#
# COMPACT_ATOMS: atom_id res chain seq x y z
N SER A 1 -18.44 7.44 -8.05
CA SER A 1 -18.64 6.88 -6.70
C SER A 1 -18.16 7.88 -5.68
N ILE A 2 -19.03 8.33 -4.77
CA ILE A 2 -18.69 9.30 -3.73
C ILE A 2 -17.87 8.54 -2.67
N LYS A 3 -16.60 8.89 -2.50
CA LYS A 3 -15.72 8.24 -1.53
C LYS A 3 -16.10 8.68 -0.11
N ASP A 4 -15.99 7.78 0.87
CA ASP A 4 -16.34 7.98 2.29
C ASP A 4 -15.65 9.19 2.94
N ALA A 5 -14.57 9.69 2.34
CA ALA A 5 -13.90 10.93 2.75
C ALA A 5 -14.77 12.18 2.56
N THR A 6 -15.68 12.20 1.58
CA THR A 6 -16.50 13.37 1.24
C THR A 6 -17.43 13.79 2.39
N PRO A 7 -18.24 12.88 2.98
CA PRO A 7 -19.05 13.24 4.15
C PRO A 7 -18.21 13.59 5.38
N ALA A 8 -17.05 12.95 5.58
CA ALA A 8 -16.17 13.27 6.70
C ALA A 8 -15.59 14.71 6.61
N VAL A 9 -15.16 15.13 5.42
CA VAL A 9 -14.69 16.50 5.17
C VAL A 9 -15.83 17.50 5.31
N ALA A 10 -17.03 17.17 4.84
CA ALA A 10 -18.22 18.01 5.00
C ALA A 10 -18.57 18.22 6.47
N VAL A 11 -18.60 17.17 7.29
CA VAL A 11 -18.87 17.27 8.74
C VAL A 11 -17.79 18.08 9.45
N SER A 12 -16.51 17.89 9.07
CA SER A 12 -15.39 18.64 9.64
C SER A 12 -15.49 20.14 9.34
N LEU A 13 -15.82 20.52 8.10
CA LEU A 13 -16.12 21.91 7.73
C LEU A 13 -17.31 22.48 8.49
N LEU A 14 -18.35 21.67 8.69
CA LEU A 14 -19.56 22.06 9.40
C LEU A 14 -19.27 22.32 10.90
N LEU A 15 -18.37 21.54 11.52
CA LEU A 15 -17.86 21.76 12.88
C LEU A 15 -17.01 23.03 13.05
N PHE A 16 -16.38 23.52 11.98
CA PHE A 16 -15.71 24.83 11.96
C PHE A 16 -16.70 25.99 11.84
N ILE A 17 -17.89 25.76 11.30
CA ILE A 17 -18.94 26.76 11.07
C ILE A 17 -19.92 26.85 12.25
N ILE A 18 -20.22 25.72 12.92
CA ILE A 18 -21.16 25.71 14.05
C ILE A 18 -20.55 26.39 15.28
N PRO A 19 -21.22 27.40 15.87
CA PRO A 19 -20.79 28.06 17.11
C PRO A 19 -21.04 27.16 18.34
N SER A 20 -20.10 27.17 19.29
CA SER A 20 -20.17 26.32 20.50
C SER A 20 -21.32 26.66 21.46
N LYS A 21 -21.95 27.84 21.34
CA LYS A 21 -23.11 28.25 22.15
C LYS A 21 -24.16 28.91 21.24
N PRO A 22 -25.41 28.41 21.21
CA PRO A 22 -26.50 29.00 20.40
C PRO A 22 -27.20 30.17 21.10
N SER A 23 -26.45 31.10 21.71
CA SER A 23 -27.01 32.30 22.34
C SER A 23 -26.66 33.55 21.52
N PHE A 24 -27.68 34.28 21.07
CA PHE A 24 -27.61 35.37 20.09
C PHE A 24 -26.93 36.67 20.58
N THR A 25 -26.32 36.68 21.77
CA THR A 25 -25.88 37.91 22.43
C THR A 25 -24.37 38.04 22.62
N GLU A 26 -23.58 36.98 22.39
CA GLU A 26 -22.11 37.04 22.51
C GLU A 26 -21.41 36.29 21.37
N HIS A 27 -20.29 36.87 20.89
CA HIS A 27 -19.37 36.24 19.94
C HIS A 27 -18.85 34.91 20.50
N SER A 28 -19.53 33.82 20.13
CA SER A 28 -19.19 32.47 20.57
C SER A 28 -18.15 31.85 19.63
N PRO A 29 -17.08 31.24 20.16
CA PRO A 29 -16.08 30.59 19.32
C PRO A 29 -16.67 29.35 18.61
N PRO A 30 -16.17 28.99 17.41
CA PRO A 30 -16.58 27.79 16.69
C PRO A 30 -16.28 26.51 17.50
N LEU A 31 -17.06 25.44 17.29
CA LEU A 31 -16.91 24.16 18.00
C LEU A 31 -15.52 23.55 17.81
N LEU A 32 -14.96 23.66 16.61
CA LEU A 32 -13.60 23.25 16.30
C LEU A 32 -12.73 24.47 16.01
N ASN A 33 -11.81 24.79 16.93
CA ASN A 33 -10.82 25.84 16.71
C ASN A 33 -9.65 25.32 15.86
N TRP A 34 -9.18 26.13 14.91
CA TRP A 34 -8.03 25.79 14.05
C TRP A 34 -6.78 25.42 14.86
N ARG A 35 -6.50 26.14 15.95
CA ARG A 35 -5.39 25.81 16.86
C ARG A 35 -5.52 24.41 17.46
N THR A 36 -6.74 23.99 17.81
CA THR A 36 -7.01 22.66 18.37
C THR A 36 -6.90 21.58 17.30
N ALA A 37 -7.41 21.84 16.10
CA ALA A 37 -7.28 20.93 14.96
C ALA A 37 -5.80 20.74 14.57
N GLN A 38 -5.05 21.83 14.39
CA GLN A 38 -3.62 21.80 14.05
C GLN A 38 -2.80 21.01 15.07
N ARG A 39 -3.12 21.13 16.36
CA ARG A 39 -2.40 20.44 17.45
C ARG A 39 -2.74 18.95 17.55
N LYS A 40 -3.99 18.57 17.25
CA LYS A 40 -4.44 17.18 17.34
C LYS A 40 -4.16 16.36 16.09
N ILE A 41 -4.02 17.00 14.93
CA ILE A 41 -3.75 16.31 13.67
C ILE A 41 -2.26 15.94 13.59
N PRO A 42 -1.89 14.66 13.42
CA PRO A 42 -0.52 14.24 13.24
C PRO A 42 -0.07 14.50 11.79
N TRP A 43 0.28 15.75 11.48
CA TRP A 43 0.69 16.19 10.13
C TRP A 43 1.83 15.37 9.53
N GLY A 44 2.77 14.89 10.37
CA GLY A 44 3.85 14.00 9.94
C GLY A 44 3.32 12.72 9.31
N VAL A 45 2.30 12.09 9.92
CA VAL A 45 1.69 10.86 9.39
C VAL A 45 0.98 11.13 8.07
N LEU A 46 0.24 12.24 7.96
CA LEU A 46 -0.47 12.63 6.74
C LEU A 46 0.49 12.88 5.57
N LEU A 47 1.56 13.63 5.81
CA LEU A 47 2.59 13.89 4.79
C LEU A 47 3.29 12.60 4.37
N LEU A 48 3.51 11.69 5.31
CA LEU A 48 4.18 10.43 5.04
C LEU A 48 3.29 9.46 4.25
N LEU A 49 1.99 9.37 4.59
CA LEU A 49 0.97 8.69 3.77
C LEU A 49 0.94 9.25 2.34
N GLY A 50 0.94 10.57 2.20
CA GLY A 50 1.04 11.23 0.89
C GLY A 50 2.30 10.83 0.12
N SER A 51 3.46 10.83 0.79
CA SER A 51 4.74 10.45 0.18
C SER A 51 4.75 9.00 -0.31
N GLY A 52 4.12 8.07 0.42
CA GLY A 52 4.01 6.67 0.01
C GLY A 52 3.22 6.51 -1.29
N PHE A 53 2.11 7.24 -1.45
CA PHE A 53 1.34 7.21 -2.70
C PHE A 53 2.10 7.83 -3.89
N VAL A 54 2.88 8.89 -3.65
CA VAL A 54 3.76 9.48 -4.67
C VAL A 54 4.84 8.49 -5.09
N VAL A 55 5.47 7.79 -4.14
CA VAL A 55 6.46 6.73 -4.44
C VAL A 55 5.82 5.58 -5.22
N ALA A 56 4.59 5.19 -4.87
CA ALA A 56 3.84 4.17 -5.62
C ALA A 56 3.64 4.58 -7.09
N ASP A 57 3.18 5.80 -7.32
CA ASP A 57 2.94 6.32 -8.67
C ASP A 57 4.24 6.53 -9.44
N ALA A 58 5.31 6.97 -8.76
CA ALA A 58 6.64 7.09 -9.34
C ALA A 58 7.22 5.70 -9.72
N ALA A 59 6.99 4.67 -8.92
CA ALA A 59 7.41 3.30 -9.22
C ALA A 59 6.69 2.75 -10.48
N LYS A 60 5.40 3.04 -10.62
CA LYS A 60 4.63 2.71 -11.85
C LYS A 60 5.17 3.44 -13.07
N LYS A 61 5.39 4.76 -12.97
CA LYS A 61 5.86 5.62 -14.07
C LYS A 61 7.30 5.32 -14.50
N SER A 62 8.16 4.93 -13.56
CA SER A 62 9.55 4.55 -13.85
C SER A 62 9.67 3.14 -14.44
N HIS A 63 8.56 2.40 -14.58
CA HIS A 63 8.55 1.00 -15.01
C HIS A 63 9.48 0.11 -14.17
N LEU A 64 9.66 0.46 -12.89
CA LEU A 64 10.52 -0.29 -11.99
C LEU A 64 10.07 -1.74 -11.85
N SER A 65 8.76 -1.99 -11.89
CA SER A 65 8.17 -3.33 -11.90
C SER A 65 8.63 -4.17 -13.11
N LEU A 66 8.77 -3.55 -14.29
CA LEU A 66 9.22 -4.23 -15.51
C LEU A 66 10.72 -4.54 -15.44
N TRP A 67 11.52 -3.59 -14.96
CA TRP A 67 12.96 -3.81 -14.72
C TRP A 67 13.21 -4.89 -13.67
N LEU A 68 12.48 -4.84 -12.55
CA LEU A 68 12.59 -5.81 -11.46
C LEU A 68 12.12 -7.20 -11.89
N SER A 69 11.05 -7.30 -12.70
CA SER A 69 10.63 -8.57 -13.30
C SER A 69 11.71 -9.18 -14.20
N GLY A 70 12.48 -8.36 -14.93
CA GLY A 70 13.61 -8.79 -15.75
C GLY A 70 14.77 -9.34 -14.90
N GLN A 71 15.08 -8.68 -13.78
CA GLN A 71 16.06 -9.18 -12.81
C GLN A 71 15.59 -10.47 -12.14
N LEU A 72 14.30 -10.56 -11.77
CA LEU A 72 13.72 -11.76 -11.19
C LEU A 72 13.61 -12.93 -12.16
N SER A 73 13.59 -12.67 -13.48
CA SER A 73 13.63 -13.72 -14.48
C SER A 73 14.93 -14.55 -14.40
N TYR A 74 16.03 -13.96 -13.91
CA TYR A 74 17.28 -14.66 -13.59
C TYR A 74 17.22 -15.41 -12.25
N LEU A 75 16.29 -15.04 -11.36
CA LEU A 75 16.02 -15.65 -10.05
C LEU A 75 14.80 -16.58 -10.06
N ASN A 76 14.33 -17.04 -11.23
CA ASN A 76 13.17 -17.95 -11.41
C ASN A 76 13.22 -19.26 -10.59
N PHE A 77 14.36 -19.57 -9.96
CA PHE A 77 14.52 -20.68 -9.02
C PHE A 77 14.07 -20.37 -7.58
N LEU A 78 13.85 -19.10 -7.20
CA LEU A 78 13.42 -18.75 -5.85
C LEU A 78 11.91 -18.86 -5.67
N SER A 79 11.49 -19.65 -4.68
CA SER A 79 10.09 -19.73 -4.26
C SER A 79 9.58 -18.36 -3.79
N PRO A 80 8.33 -17.97 -4.11
CA PRO A 80 7.69 -16.75 -3.62
C PRO A 80 7.77 -16.56 -2.10
N ALA A 81 7.81 -17.66 -1.34
CA ALA A 81 7.99 -17.65 0.10
C ALA A 81 9.34 -17.05 0.53
N VAL A 82 10.41 -17.28 -0.24
CA VAL A 82 11.75 -16.75 0.07
C VAL A 82 11.80 -15.24 -0.15
N ILE A 83 11.16 -14.75 -1.21
CA ILE A 83 11.04 -13.31 -1.50
C ILE A 83 10.29 -12.61 -0.36
N CYS A 84 9.21 -13.24 0.13
CA CYS A 84 8.45 -12.77 1.28
C CYS A 84 9.33 -12.66 2.54
N ILE A 85 10.10 -13.71 2.86
CA ILE A 85 11.01 -13.72 4.01
C ILE A 85 12.01 -12.57 3.94
N ILE A 86 12.68 -12.41 2.79
CA ILE A 86 13.70 -11.37 2.61
C ILE A 86 13.08 -9.99 2.79
N LEU A 87 11.91 -9.75 2.22
CA LEU A 87 11.23 -8.47 2.27
C LEU A 87 10.73 -8.13 3.68
N THR A 88 10.09 -9.08 4.36
CA THR A 88 9.69 -8.94 5.77
C THR A 88 10.90 -8.69 6.66
N PHE A 89 11.99 -9.45 6.47
CA PHE A 89 13.20 -9.30 7.27
C PHE A 89 13.83 -7.92 7.07
N MET A 90 13.97 -7.47 5.82
CA MET A 90 14.45 -6.13 5.48
C MET A 90 13.56 -5.06 6.12
N ALA A 91 12.24 -5.18 5.99
CA ALA A 91 11.30 -4.26 6.60
C ALA A 91 11.41 -4.22 8.13
N SER A 92 11.56 -5.38 8.77
CA SER A 92 11.70 -5.50 10.22
C SER A 92 12.99 -4.88 10.76
N ILE A 93 14.06 -4.79 9.97
CA ILE A 93 15.31 -4.14 10.39
C ILE A 93 15.17 -2.63 10.24
N LEU A 94 14.67 -2.16 9.09
CA LEU A 94 14.48 -0.73 8.86
C LEU A 94 13.47 -0.10 9.82
N THR A 95 12.47 -0.87 10.28
CA THR A 95 11.47 -0.38 11.25
C THR A 95 12.03 -0.15 12.67
N GLU A 96 13.28 -0.55 12.95
CA GLU A 96 13.91 -0.24 14.24
C GLU A 96 14.33 1.24 14.34
N VAL A 97 14.56 1.89 13.20
CA VAL A 97 14.96 3.31 13.12
C VAL A 97 13.85 4.19 12.56
N ILE A 98 12.86 3.60 11.88
CA ILE A 98 11.69 4.28 11.31
C ILE A 98 10.45 3.85 12.09
N SER A 99 9.62 4.80 12.51
CA SER A 99 8.35 4.45 13.18
C SER A 99 7.51 3.45 12.36
N ASN A 100 6.88 2.48 13.03
CA ASN A 100 6.18 1.34 12.40
C ASN A 100 5.15 1.78 11.34
N MET A 101 4.35 2.81 11.64
CA MET A 101 3.35 3.35 10.73
C MET A 101 3.99 3.99 9.49
N SER A 102 5.14 4.64 9.67
CA SER A 102 5.87 5.26 8.59
C SER A 102 6.50 4.23 7.67
N MET A 103 7.09 3.20 8.25
CA MET A 103 7.71 2.11 7.52
C MET A 103 6.69 1.35 6.66
N ALA A 104 5.52 1.02 7.23
CA ALA A 104 4.44 0.38 6.50
C ALA A 104 3.97 1.22 5.30
N THR A 105 3.82 2.53 5.50
CA THR A 105 3.40 3.45 4.44
C THR A 105 4.38 3.52 3.27
N ILE A 106 5.68 3.41 3.54
CA ILE A 106 6.73 3.43 2.51
C ILE A 106 6.83 2.06 1.82
N MET A 107 6.75 0.96 2.58
CA MET A 107 6.92 -0.39 2.04
C MET A 107 5.71 -0.91 1.27
N LEU A 108 4.49 -0.68 1.75
CA LEU A 108 3.26 -1.17 1.11
C LEU A 108 3.17 -0.89 -0.40
N PRO A 109 3.39 0.34 -0.89
CA PRO A 109 3.34 0.60 -2.33
C PRO A 109 4.44 -0.12 -3.10
N VAL A 110 5.65 -0.21 -2.56
CA VAL A 110 6.78 -0.92 -3.18
C VAL A 110 6.48 -2.42 -3.30
N VAL A 111 5.92 -3.00 -2.23
CA VAL A 111 5.53 -4.41 -2.17
C VAL A 111 4.39 -4.71 -3.14
N SER A 112 3.43 -3.79 -3.27
CA SER A 112 2.32 -3.91 -4.23
C SER A 112 2.83 -4.00 -5.67
N GLU A 113 3.73 -3.10 -6.06
CA GLU A 113 4.34 -3.13 -7.41
C GLU A 113 5.16 -4.39 -7.63
N MET A 114 5.88 -4.85 -6.61
CA MET A 114 6.66 -6.09 -6.69
C MET A 114 5.76 -7.31 -6.83
N ALA A 115 4.63 -7.38 -6.11
CA ALA A 115 3.69 -8.48 -6.25
C ALA A 115 3.12 -8.58 -7.68
N GLU A 116 2.79 -7.44 -8.29
CA GLU A 116 2.36 -7.39 -9.70
C GLU A 116 3.48 -7.85 -10.65
N ALA A 117 4.73 -7.46 -10.40
CA ALA A 117 5.88 -7.87 -11.20
C ALA A 117 6.14 -9.39 -11.17
N VAL A 118 5.96 -10.03 -10.01
CA VAL A 118 6.16 -11.48 -9.80
C VAL A 118 4.90 -12.29 -10.13
N LYS A 119 3.78 -11.62 -10.45
CA LYS A 119 2.46 -12.23 -10.68
C LYS A 119 1.97 -13.09 -9.51
N VAL A 120 2.27 -12.65 -8.29
CA VAL A 120 1.80 -13.27 -7.05
C VAL A 120 0.71 -12.39 -6.44
N HIS A 121 -0.22 -13.00 -5.71
CA HIS A 121 -1.28 -12.27 -5.03
C HIS A 121 -0.68 -11.17 -4.11
N PRO A 122 -1.05 -9.87 -4.25
CA PRO A 122 -0.45 -8.77 -3.46
C PRO A 122 -0.53 -8.94 -1.95
N PHE A 123 -1.67 -9.44 -1.45
CA PHE A 123 -1.83 -9.77 -0.02
C PHE A 123 -0.82 -10.82 0.49
N PHE A 124 -0.30 -11.70 -0.37
CA PHE A 124 0.73 -12.67 0.04
C PHE A 124 2.00 -11.97 0.53
N LEU A 125 2.36 -10.82 -0.04
CA LEU A 125 3.56 -10.06 0.34
C LEU A 125 3.24 -8.89 1.30
N MET A 126 2.09 -8.23 1.12
CA MET A 126 1.75 -7.04 1.91
C MET A 126 1.43 -7.36 3.38
N LEU A 127 0.72 -8.46 3.65
CA LEU A 127 0.38 -8.87 5.01
C LEU A 127 1.63 -9.16 5.87
N PRO A 128 2.54 -10.05 5.45
CA PRO A 128 3.80 -10.31 6.13
C PRO A 128 4.56 -9.02 6.45
N VAL A 129 4.78 -8.19 5.42
CA VAL A 129 5.59 -6.97 5.57
C VAL A 129 4.96 -6.00 6.55
N THR A 130 3.64 -5.87 6.57
CA THR A 130 2.93 -5.00 7.53
C THR A 130 3.08 -5.50 8.97
N ILE A 131 2.96 -6.82 9.16
CA ILE A 131 3.15 -7.46 10.46
C ILE A 131 4.61 -7.30 10.90
N GLY A 132 5.57 -7.56 10.02
CA GLY A 132 7.00 -7.38 10.25
C GLY A 132 7.40 -5.93 10.57
N CYS A 133 6.75 -4.92 9.97
CA CYS A 133 6.94 -3.51 10.33
C CYS A 133 6.50 -3.20 11.77
N SER A 134 5.69 -4.04 12.40
CA SER A 134 5.27 -3.86 13.79
C SER A 134 6.29 -4.40 14.80
N PHE A 135 7.27 -5.19 14.35
CA PHE A 135 8.28 -5.84 15.19
C PHE A 135 9.53 -4.96 15.43
N ALA A 136 9.32 -3.76 15.96
CA ALA A 136 10.39 -2.87 16.47
C ALA A 136 10.72 -3.21 17.93
N MET A 137 11.70 -4.09 18.14
CA MET A 137 12.01 -4.72 19.44
C MET A 137 13.50 -4.71 19.81
N ILE A 138 14.40 -4.29 18.92
CA ILE A 138 15.86 -4.34 19.12
C ILE A 138 16.38 -3.03 19.72
N LEU A 139 15.91 -1.88 19.24
CA LEU A 139 16.43 -0.56 19.64
C LEU A 139 15.47 0.16 20.61
N PRO A 140 16.00 0.87 21.63
CA PRO A 140 15.17 1.61 22.58
C PRO A 140 14.57 2.86 21.96
N VAL A 141 15.19 3.39 20.91
CA VAL A 141 14.83 4.63 20.23
C VAL A 141 13.61 4.46 19.31
N GLY A 142 13.35 3.24 18.81
CA GLY A 142 12.33 2.98 17.79
C GLY A 142 10.89 2.98 18.31
N ASN A 143 10.67 2.66 19.59
CA ASN A 143 9.34 2.45 20.14
C ASN A 143 9.21 3.02 21.56
N PRO A 144 8.23 3.90 21.85
CA PRO A 144 8.08 4.54 23.17
C PRO A 144 8.00 3.53 24.32
N SER A 145 7.40 2.36 24.10
CA SER A 145 7.32 1.29 25.11
C SER A 145 8.70 0.76 25.50
N ASN A 146 9.60 0.56 24.53
CA ASN A 146 10.96 0.09 24.79
C ASN A 146 11.80 1.19 25.46
N ALA A 147 11.60 2.46 25.07
CA ALA A 147 12.25 3.61 25.68
C ALA A 147 11.91 3.74 27.18
N ILE A 148 10.63 3.56 27.56
CA ILE A 148 10.18 3.64 28.96
C ILE A 148 10.85 2.56 29.81
N VAL A 149 10.93 1.32 29.31
CA VAL A 149 11.57 0.21 30.05
C VAL A 149 13.07 0.43 30.15
N PHE A 150 13.72 0.94 29.10
CA PHE A 150 15.14 1.26 29.11
C PHE A 150 15.49 2.31 30.17
N ASP A 151 14.69 3.38 30.25
CA ASP A 151 14.85 4.45 31.24
C ASP A 151 14.60 3.96 32.68
N ALA A 152 13.58 3.13 32.89
CA ALA A 152 13.24 2.60 34.21
C ALA A 152 14.25 1.60 34.80
N SER A 153 15.04 0.93 33.95
CA SER A 153 15.87 -0.21 34.33
C SER A 153 17.37 0.07 34.33
N ASN A 154 17.80 1.27 33.91
CA ASN A 154 19.21 1.68 33.81
C ASN A 154 20.10 0.61 33.11
N MET A 155 19.54 -0.07 32.11
CA MET A 155 20.20 -1.15 31.38
C MET A 155 21.14 -0.63 30.29
N SER A 156 22.17 -1.40 29.95
CA SER A 156 23.02 -1.11 28.79
C SER A 156 22.29 -1.44 27.48
N THR A 157 22.55 -0.68 26.41
CA THR A 157 21.96 -0.90 25.08
C THR A 157 22.14 -2.34 24.58
N PHE A 158 23.29 -2.97 24.87
CA PHE A 158 23.57 -4.34 24.49
C PHE A 158 22.73 -5.38 25.24
N ASP A 159 22.34 -5.10 26.48
CA ASP A 159 21.52 -5.99 27.28
C ASP A 159 20.05 -5.96 26.86
N MET A 160 19.61 -4.85 26.26
CA MET A 160 18.30 -4.75 25.63
C MET A 160 18.26 -5.35 24.21
N MET A 161 19.35 -5.22 23.44
CA MET A 161 19.41 -5.77 22.07
C MET A 161 19.34 -7.30 22.02
N LYS A 162 20.04 -8.01 22.92
CA LYS A 162 20.08 -9.49 22.95
C LYS A 162 18.68 -10.12 23.00
N PRO A 163 17.80 -9.79 23.95
CA PRO A 163 16.43 -10.32 23.99
C PRO A 163 15.59 -9.81 22.82
N GLY A 164 15.80 -8.58 22.35
CA GLY A 164 15.11 -8.03 21.19
C GLY A 164 15.34 -8.82 19.90
N VAL A 165 16.58 -9.23 19.64
CA VAL A 165 16.92 -10.07 18.48
C VAL A 165 16.28 -11.46 18.58
N ILE A 166 16.32 -12.08 19.77
CA ILE A 166 15.72 -13.40 20.01
C ILE A 166 14.21 -13.35 19.75
N LEU A 167 13.54 -12.34 20.31
CA LEU A 167 12.10 -12.16 20.14
C LEU A 167 11.73 -11.90 18.68
N LYS A 168 12.54 -11.11 17.95
CA LYS A 168 12.34 -10.87 16.51
C LYS A 168 12.44 -12.15 15.68
N ILE A 169 13.44 -12.98 15.94
CA ILE A 169 13.60 -14.27 15.24
C ILE A 169 12.39 -15.17 15.50
N LEU A 170 11.94 -15.25 16.76
CA LEU A 170 10.74 -16.02 17.13
C LEU A 170 9.50 -15.50 16.40
N CYS A 171 9.28 -14.18 16.40
CA CYS A 171 8.16 -13.53 15.69
C CYS A 171 8.21 -13.82 14.19
N CYS A 172 9.39 -13.74 13.57
CA CYS A 172 9.56 -14.03 12.15
C CYS A 172 9.20 -15.49 11.82
N ILE A 173 9.62 -16.46 12.65
CA ILE A 173 9.26 -17.88 12.47
C ILE A 173 7.75 -18.08 12.59
N VAL A 174 7.12 -17.49 13.60
CA VAL A 174 5.66 -17.56 13.81
C VAL A 174 4.93 -16.91 12.64
N GLU A 175 5.39 -15.75 12.18
CA GLU A 175 4.81 -15.04 11.05
C GLU A 175 4.83 -15.92 9.78
N LEU A 176 5.96 -16.56 9.49
CA LEU A 176 6.09 -17.46 8.34
C LEU A 176 5.15 -18.65 8.43
N PHE A 177 5.02 -19.26 9.60
CA PHE A 177 4.08 -20.35 9.81
C PHE A 177 2.63 -19.89 9.62
N MET A 178 2.29 -18.70 10.14
CA MET A 178 0.96 -18.11 10.01
C MET A 178 0.63 -17.77 8.55
N ILE A 179 1.58 -17.25 7.77
CA ILE A 179 1.35 -16.96 6.34
C ILE A 179 1.09 -18.24 5.55
N GLN A 180 1.86 -19.30 5.82
CA GLN A 180 1.67 -20.58 5.13
C GLN A 180 0.36 -21.27 5.54
N THR A 181 -0.13 -21.02 6.76
CA THR A 181 -1.37 -21.65 7.27
C THR A 181 -2.61 -20.78 7.03
N LEU A 182 -2.66 -19.60 7.67
CA LEU A 182 -3.79 -18.67 7.57
C LEU A 182 -3.85 -17.96 6.22
N GLY A 183 -2.71 -17.66 5.60
CA GLY A 183 -2.71 -17.00 4.29
C GLY A 183 -3.41 -17.86 3.23
N VAL A 184 -3.09 -19.15 3.18
CA VAL A 184 -3.74 -20.10 2.28
C VAL A 184 -5.22 -20.29 2.63
N ALA A 185 -5.56 -20.37 3.92
CA ALA A 185 -6.93 -20.61 4.38
C ALA A 185 -7.89 -19.41 4.22
N LEU A 186 -7.43 -18.17 4.45
CA LEU A 186 -8.27 -16.97 4.39
C LEU A 186 -8.36 -16.35 3.00
N PHE A 187 -7.25 -16.35 2.25
CA PHE A 187 -7.14 -15.59 1.00
C PHE A 187 -6.97 -16.44 -0.24
N ASN A 188 -6.94 -17.78 -0.11
CA ASN A 188 -6.80 -18.71 -1.22
C ASN A 188 -5.64 -18.33 -2.17
N LEU A 189 -4.48 -18.00 -1.56
CA LEU A 189 -3.29 -17.38 -2.17
C LEU A 189 -2.63 -18.20 -3.29
N GLN A 190 -3.16 -19.40 -3.57
CA GLN A 190 -2.80 -20.27 -4.70
C GLN A 190 -3.32 -19.73 -6.04
N THR A 191 -4.29 -18.80 -6.03
CA THR A 191 -4.89 -18.23 -7.25
C THR A 191 -4.67 -16.72 -7.33
N PHE A 192 -4.17 -16.25 -8.47
CA PHE A 192 -4.03 -14.81 -8.72
C PHE A 192 -5.43 -14.21 -8.97
N PRO A 193 -5.84 -13.18 -8.23
CA PRO A 193 -7.22 -12.73 -8.25
C PRO A 193 -7.52 -11.86 -9.48
N ASP A 194 -8.72 -11.98 -10.03
CA ASP A 194 -9.13 -11.29 -11.26
C ASP A 194 -9.07 -9.76 -11.19
N TRP A 195 -9.20 -9.17 -10.00
CA TRP A 195 -9.12 -7.72 -9.79
C TRP A 195 -7.70 -7.16 -9.93
N ALA A 196 -6.66 -7.99 -9.74
CA ALA A 196 -5.27 -7.62 -9.94
C ALA A 196 -4.81 -7.84 -11.39
N ASN A 197 -5.65 -8.49 -12.21
CA ASN A 197 -5.36 -8.80 -13.60
C ASN A 197 -5.70 -7.59 -14.48
N LYS A 198 -4.76 -6.64 -14.59
CA LYS A 198 -4.91 -5.37 -15.34
C LYS A 198 -5.23 -5.55 -16.84
N THR A 199 -5.16 -6.78 -17.37
CA THR A 199 -5.55 -7.15 -18.74
C THR A 199 -7.01 -6.82 -19.04
N ARG A 200 -7.94 -6.89 -18.07
CA ARG A 200 -9.37 -6.56 -18.29
C ARG A 200 -9.64 -5.09 -18.56
N VAL A 201 -8.87 -4.19 -17.95
CA VAL A 201 -9.12 -2.74 -18.04
C VAL A 201 -8.86 -2.19 -19.45
N LEU A 202 -7.96 -2.82 -20.21
CA LEU A 202 -7.70 -2.48 -21.61
C LEU A 202 -8.79 -3.01 -22.56
N THR A 203 -9.51 -4.07 -22.17
CA THR A 203 -10.61 -4.63 -22.96
C THR A 203 -11.94 -3.90 -22.75
N ASP A 204 -12.15 -3.28 -21.58
CA ASP A 204 -13.37 -2.50 -21.30
C ASP A 204 -13.28 -1.05 -21.81
N THR A 205 -12.08 -0.54 -22.08
CA THR A 205 -11.86 0.83 -22.60
C THR A 205 -11.68 0.90 -24.12
N ILE A 206 -11.38 -0.23 -24.76
CA ILE A 206 -11.49 -0.38 -26.21
C ILE A 206 -12.79 -1.13 -26.45
N PRO A 207 -13.88 -0.49 -26.93
CA PRO A 207 -15.06 -1.25 -27.35
C PRO A 207 -14.56 -2.34 -28.29
N SER A 208 -14.90 -3.60 -27.98
CA SER A 208 -14.53 -4.74 -28.80
C SER A 208 -14.72 -4.35 -30.25
N ILE A 209 -13.63 -4.30 -31.00
CA ILE A 209 -13.69 -4.01 -32.43
C ILE A 209 -14.58 -5.11 -32.99
N ASN A 210 -15.83 -4.76 -33.28
CA ASN A 210 -16.77 -5.69 -33.84
C ASN A 210 -16.27 -5.92 -35.27
N TRP A 211 -15.51 -7.00 -35.48
CA TRP A 211 -14.84 -7.30 -36.74
C TRP A 211 -15.82 -7.31 -37.93
N THR A 212 -17.11 -7.53 -37.65
CA THR A 212 -18.22 -7.44 -38.60
C THR A 212 -18.47 -6.02 -39.14
N LEU A 213 -18.24 -4.97 -38.34
CA LEU A 213 -18.33 -3.57 -38.80
C LEU A 213 -17.16 -3.20 -39.70
N LEU A 214 -15.94 -3.67 -39.41
CA LEU A 214 -14.78 -3.44 -40.28
C LEU A 214 -14.90 -4.18 -41.63
N THR A 215 -15.46 -5.39 -41.65
CA THR A 215 -15.73 -6.11 -42.90
C THR A 215 -16.85 -5.49 -43.74
N ASN A 216 -17.85 -4.87 -43.09
CA ASN A 216 -18.91 -4.16 -43.80
C ASN A 216 -18.45 -2.80 -44.34
N VAL A 217 -17.57 -2.08 -43.63
CA VAL A 217 -16.98 -0.83 -44.13
C VAL A 217 -16.01 -1.10 -45.28
N SER A 218 -15.22 -2.19 -45.23
CA SER A 218 -14.35 -2.57 -46.35
C SER A 218 -15.13 -3.06 -47.57
N SER A 219 -16.28 -3.73 -47.38
CA SER A 219 -17.15 -4.11 -48.50
C SER A 219 -17.88 -2.92 -49.14
N LEU A 220 -18.31 -1.93 -48.34
CA LEU A 220 -18.87 -0.65 -48.81
C LEU A 220 -17.82 0.23 -49.53
N ALA A 221 -16.58 0.24 -49.05
CA ALA A 221 -15.48 0.94 -49.72
C ALA A 221 -15.13 0.31 -51.08
N ASN A 222 -15.17 -1.02 -51.18
CA ASN A 222 -14.94 -1.73 -52.45
C ASN A 222 -16.10 -1.58 -53.46
N THR A 223 -17.35 -1.47 -53.00
CA THR A 223 -18.50 -1.25 -53.90
C THR A 223 -18.55 0.19 -54.41
N THR A 224 -18.14 1.18 -53.62
CA THR A 224 -18.02 2.57 -54.08
C THR A 224 -16.84 2.76 -55.05
N LEU A 225 -15.70 2.13 -54.80
CA LEU A 225 -14.55 2.14 -55.73
C LEU A 225 -14.84 1.48 -57.08
N THR A 226 -15.57 0.36 -57.09
CA THR A 226 -15.96 -0.31 -58.34
C THR A 226 -17.03 0.45 -59.12
N SER A 227 -17.89 1.22 -58.45
CA SER A 227 -18.85 2.12 -59.12
C SER A 227 -18.21 3.37 -59.76
N LEU A 228 -17.03 3.77 -59.29
CA LEU A 228 -16.28 4.91 -59.84
C LEU A 228 -15.28 4.52 -60.93
N GLN A 229 -14.93 3.23 -61.08
CA GLN A 229 -14.07 2.74 -62.18
C GLN A 229 -14.86 2.30 -63.42
N ASN A 230 -16.18 2.15 -63.34
CA ASN A 230 -17.06 1.70 -64.43
C ASN A 230 -18.02 2.78 -64.96
N GLY A 231 -17.75 4.06 -64.67
CA GLY A 231 -18.41 5.23 -65.27
C GLY A 231 -17.38 6.15 -65.91
#